data_AF-A0A7V3T1V4-F1
#
_entry.id   AF-A0A7V3T1V4-F1
#
_cell.length_a   1.000
_cell.length_b   1.000
_cell.length_c   1.000
_cell.angle_alpha   90.00
_cell.angle_beta   90.00
_cell.angle_gamma   90.00
#
_symmetry.space_group_name_H-M   'P 1'
#
loop_
_entity.id
_entity.type
_entity.pdbx_description
1 polymer ?
#
loop_
_entity_poly.entity_id
_entity_poly.type
_entity_poly.pdbx_seq_one_letter_code
_entity_poly.pdbx_strand_id
1 'polypeptide(L)' 'MSNSFGVNESINIMFEKLENFLKTKTVVGEPLKIGDVTIIPFINMSFGLGSGGGDGTDEKGSKGIGGGAGTGAR' A
#
# COMPACT_ATOMS: atom_id res chain seq x y z
N MET A 1 17.77 21.17 -4.65
CA MET A 1 17.72 20.42 -3.38
C MET A 1 16.42 19.63 -3.35
N SER A 2 16.55 18.30 -3.46
CA SER A 2 15.65 17.26 -2.93
C SER A 2 14.24 17.69 -2.49
N ASN A 3 13.26 17.66 -3.39
CA ASN A 3 11.83 17.59 -3.01
C ASN A 3 11.35 16.13 -2.86
N SER A 4 12.30 15.20 -2.67
CA SER A 4 12.10 13.75 -2.49
C SER A 4 11.69 13.37 -1.05
N PHE A 5 11.61 14.34 -0.13
CA PHE A 5 11.49 14.12 1.32
C PHE A 5 10.08 13.79 1.84
N GLY A 6 9.07 13.66 0.97
CA GLY A 6 7.72 13.23 1.40
C GLY A 6 7.28 11.87 0.86
N VAL A 7 7.62 11.56 -0.39
CA VAL A 7 7.08 10.39 -1.09
C VAL A 7 7.84 9.11 -0.73
N ASN A 8 9.18 9.17 -0.70
CA ASN A 8 9.98 7.99 -0.34
C ASN A 8 9.75 7.58 1.12
N GLU A 9 9.65 8.55 2.03
CA GLU A 9 9.31 8.32 3.43
C GLU A 9 7.93 7.65 3.56
N SER A 10 6.92 8.18 2.85
CA SER A 10 5.55 7.64 2.88
C SER A 10 5.47 6.23 2.28
N ILE A 11 6.20 5.95 1.20
CA ILE A 11 6.27 4.62 0.58
C ILE A 11 6.94 3.63 1.54
N ASN A 12 8.04 4.00 2.19
CA ASN A 12 8.73 3.15 3.16
C ASN A 12 7.81 2.78 4.34
N ILE A 13 7.09 3.76 4.91
CA ILE A 13 6.13 3.52 6.00
C ILE A 13 4.99 2.58 5.56
N MET A 14 4.53 2.68 4.31
CA MET A 14 3.48 1.79 3.77
C MET A 14 3.99 0.36 3.58
N PHE A 15 5.23 0.18 3.11
CA PHE A 15 5.85 -1.14 2.99
C PHE A 15 6.08 -1.81 4.35
N GLU A 16 6.56 -1.08 5.35
CA GLU A 16 6.71 -1.63 6.71
C GLU A 16 5.36 -2.08 7.30
N LYS A 17 4.30 -1.27 7.11
CA LYS A 17 2.95 -1.66 7.55
C LYS A 17 2.44 -2.88 6.81
N LEU A 18 2.71 -2.99 5.52
CA LEU A 18 2.33 -4.13 4.70
C LEU A 18 3.03 -5.41 5.17
N GLU A 19 4.33 -5.36 5.44
CA GLU A 19 5.10 -6.52 5.93
C GLU A 19 4.55 -7.02 7.28
N ASN A 20 4.20 -6.10 8.18
CA ASN A 20 3.57 -6.45 9.46
C ASN A 20 2.18 -7.06 9.29
N PHE A 21 1.40 -6.60 8.31
CA PHE A 21 0.08 -7.14 7.99
C PHE A 21 0.14 -8.57 7.41
N LEU A 22 1.16 -8.87 6.61
CA LEU A 22 1.39 -10.21 6.06
C LEU A 22 1.83 -11.22 7.14
N LYS A 23 2.55 -10.77 8.18
CA LYS A 23 3.01 -11.62 9.29
C LYS A 23 1.90 -12.02 10.27
N THR A 24 0.82 -11.24 10.36
CA THR A 24 -0.37 -11.66 11.12
C THR A 24 -1.01 -12.88 10.46
N LYS A 25 -1.51 -13.84 11.27
CA LYS A 25 -2.17 -15.11 10.91
C LYS A 25 -3.28 -15.04 9.84
N THR A 26 -3.56 -13.85 9.32
CA THR A 26 -4.55 -13.56 8.30
C THR A 26 -4.22 -14.25 6.98
N VAL A 27 -2.96 -14.32 6.51
CA VAL A 27 -2.67 -14.90 5.17
C VAL A 27 -2.74 -16.43 5.15
N VAL A 28 -2.37 -17.08 6.25
CA VAL A 28 -2.44 -18.53 6.43
C VAL A 28 -3.21 -18.81 7.71
N GLY A 29 -4.45 -19.28 7.56
CA GLY A 29 -5.33 -19.59 8.67
C GLY A 29 -4.97 -20.91 9.35
N GLU A 30 -5.69 -21.22 10.42
CA GLU A 30 -5.39 -22.39 11.24
C GLU A 30 -5.72 -23.69 10.50
N PRO A 31 -4.84 -24.71 10.55
CA PRO A 31 -5.08 -25.99 9.89
C PRO A 31 -6.32 -26.69 10.46
N LEU A 32 -7.23 -27.08 9.57
CA LEU A 32 -8.40 -27.89 9.91
C LEU A 32 -8.13 -29.34 9.54
N LYS A 33 -8.26 -30.25 10.50
CA LYS A 33 -8.09 -31.70 10.27
C LYS A 33 -9.45 -32.37 10.11
N ILE A 34 -9.67 -33.02 8.97
CA ILE A 34 -10.89 -33.78 8.68
C ILE A 34 -10.47 -35.22 8.34
N GLY A 35 -10.65 -36.14 9.28
CA GLY A 35 -10.11 -37.49 9.18
C GLY A 35 -8.58 -37.44 9.01
N ASP A 36 -8.08 -38.00 7.91
CA ASP A 36 -6.65 -38.03 7.57
C ASP A 36 -6.19 -36.84 6.72
N VAL A 37 -7.11 -35.93 6.34
CA VAL A 37 -6.80 -34.77 5.50
C VAL A 37 -6.60 -33.52 6.35
N THR A 38 -5.52 -32.78 6.07
CA THR A 38 -5.28 -31.45 6.66
C THR A 38 -5.57 -30.36 5.62
N ILE A 39 -6.53 -29.49 5.92
CA ILE A 39 -6.88 -28.33 5.12
C ILE A 39 -6.18 -27.11 5.72
N ILE A 40 -5.37 -26.43 4.93
CA ILE A 40 -4.71 -25.19 5.32
C ILE A 40 -5.39 -24.05 4.54
N PRO A 41 -6.25 -23.24 5.17
CA PRO A 41 -6.88 -22.11 4.49
C PRO A 41 -5.84 -21.02 4.24
N PHE A 42 -5.77 -20.52 3.00
CA PHE A 42 -4.95 -19.38 2.62
C PHE A 42 -5.81 -18.32 1.94
N ILE A 43 -5.52 -17.05 2.20
CA ILE A 43 -6.16 -15.93 1.52
C ILE A 43 -5.14 -15.30 0.57
N ASN A 44 -5.55 -15.10 -0.67
CA ASN A 44 -4.76 -14.36 -1.64
C ASN A 44 -5.14 -12.88 -1.54
N MET A 45 -4.16 -12.02 -1.20
CA MET A 45 -4.34 -10.58 -1.17
C MET A 45 -3.36 -9.90 -2.12
N SER A 46 -3.87 -8.94 -2.87
CA SER A 46 -3.10 -8.03 -3.71
C SER A 46 -3.12 -6.63 -3.12
N PHE A 47 -1.95 -6.01 -2.99
CA PHE A 47 -1.80 -4.64 -2.53
C PHE A 47 -1.37 -3.74 -3.67
N GLY A 48 -2.02 -2.58 -3.79
CA GLY A 48 -1.68 -1.55 -4.76
C GLY A 48 -1.32 -0.25 -4.05
N LEU A 49 -0.30 0.42 -4.54
CA LEU A 49 0.09 1.76 -4.11
C LEU A 49 0.25 2.65 -5.34
N GLY A 50 -0.18 3.90 -5.23
CA GLY A 50 -0.12 4.86 -6.31
C GLY A 50 0.01 6.28 -5.79
N SER A 51 0.79 7.10 -6.49
CA SER A 51 0.94 8.53 -6.22
C SER A 51 0.87 9.31 -7.52
N GLY A 52 0.32 10.51 -7.46
CA GLY A 52 0.22 11.41 -8.59
C GLY A 52 0.32 12.86 -8.15
N GLY A 53 0.89 13.70 -9.00
CA GLY A 53 0.98 15.13 -8.77
C GLY A 53 0.98 15.90 -10.07
N GLY A 54 0.68 17.19 -9.98
CA GLY A 54 0.65 18.10 -11.11
C GLY A 54 0.79 19.54 -10.66
N ASP A 55 1.30 20.36 -11.56
CA ASP A 55 1.41 21.80 -11.41
C ASP A 55 0.65 22.52 -12.53
N GLY A 56 0.28 23.77 -12.27
CA GLY A 56 -0.46 24.59 -13.21
C GLY A 56 -0.21 26.08 -12.96
N THR A 57 -0.30 26.87 -14.02
CA THR A 57 -0.21 28.34 -13.93
C THR A 57 -1.47 28.93 -14.55
N ASP A 58 -2.13 29.85 -13.84
CA ASP A 58 -3.30 30.55 -14.37
C ASP A 58 -2.88 31.68 -15.33
N GLU A 59 -3.86 32.26 -16.03
CA GLU A 59 -3.63 33.35 -16.98
C GLU A 59 -3.11 34.65 -16.34
N LYS A 60 -3.30 34.81 -15.02
CA LYS A 60 -2.74 35.91 -14.22
C LYS A 60 -1.33 35.62 -13.69
N GLY A 61 -0.76 34.47 -14.06
CA GLY A 61 0.59 34.04 -13.68
C GLY A 61 0.67 33.36 -12.30
N SER A 62 -0.45 33.05 -11.66
CA SER A 62 -0.47 32.37 -10.36
C SER A 62 -0.12 30.90 -10.54
N LYS A 63 0.92 30.42 -9.85
CA LYS A 63 1.32 29.01 -9.85
C LYS A 63 0.65 28.22 -8.72
N GLY A 64 0.13 27.05 -9.06
CA GLY A 64 -0.39 26.06 -8.12
C GLY A 64 0.28 24.70 -8.33
N ILE A 65 0.43 23.95 -7.24
CA ILE A 65 0.94 22.57 -7.25
C ILE A 65 -0.02 21.74 -6.40
N GLY A 66 -0.37 20.56 -6.88
CA GLY A 66 -1.19 19.58 -6.16
C GLY A 66 -0.59 18.19 -6.26
N GLY A 67 -0.78 17.38 -5.22
CA GLY A 67 -0.35 15.99 -5.19
C GLY A 67 -1.21 15.15 -4.27
N GLY A 68 -1.20 13.85 -4.52
CA GLY A 68 -1.92 12.86 -3.73
C GLY A 68 -1.26 11.49 -3.84
N ALA A 69 -1.48 10.66 -2.82
CA ALA A 69 -1.09 9.27 -2.80
C ALA A 69 -2.21 8.44 -2.19
N GLY A 70 -2.27 7.16 -2.56
CA GLY A 70 -3.25 6.22 -2.08
C GLY A 70 -2.71 4.80 -2.08
N THR A 71 -3.29 3.98 -1.23
CA THR A 71 -3.04 2.54 -1.17
C THR A 71 -4.37 1.79 -1.13
N GLY A 72 -4.38 0.54 -1.58
CA GLY A 72 -5.54 -0.34 -1.56
C GLY A 72 -5.14 -1.80 -1.47
N ALA A 73 -6.06 -2.63 -1.01
CA ALA A 73 -5.89 -4.08 -0.95
C ALA A 73 -7.16 -4.76 -1.50
N ARG A 74 -7.00 -5.91 -2.17
CA ARG A 74 -8.10 -6.78 -2.62
C ARG A 74 -7.78 -8.24 -2.39
#